data_AF-A0AAU2F8Q4-F1
#
_entry.id   AF-A0AAU2F8Q4-F1
#
_cell.length_a   1.000
_cell.length_b   1.000
_cell.length_c   1.000
_cell.angle_alpha   90.00
_cell.angle_beta   90.00
_cell.angle_gamma   90.00
#
_symmetry.space_group_name_H-M   'P 1'
#
loop_
_entity.id
_entity.type
_entity.pdbx_description
1 polymer ?
#
loop_
_entity_poly.entity_id
_entity_poly.type
_entity_poly.pdbx_seq_one_letter_code
_entity_poly.pdbx_strand_id
1 'polypeptide(L)'
;MQPEPAAPPRSQDRRALRSRAALMAAAVRLVSERGTTAIPVTDLTEAADVSRQVLYLQFGDRDVLLVEAAADLVRRELITEADESGDAFSGVQAMARHFAAHRSFYRAMLTGSCAFAMTRTLNGLFGAANAKTVRELFGELDEQVARDLAAFVAAGTGAVVNDWLIDGADPLDPLDPEELARRLLRLAPVFTGGGRTSPDGGPR
;
A
#
# COMPACT_ATOMS: atom_id res chain seq x y z
N MET A 1 -35.66 -3.59 -32.43
CA MET A 1 -35.08 -4.48 -31.41
C MET A 1 -33.58 -4.53 -31.66
N GLN A 2 -32.80 -3.69 -30.98
CA GLN A 2 -31.34 -3.72 -31.09
C GLN A 2 -30.82 -4.87 -30.21
N PRO A 3 -29.86 -5.69 -30.67
CA PRO A 3 -29.28 -6.73 -29.84
C PRO A 3 -28.40 -6.08 -28.76
N GLU A 4 -28.67 -6.45 -27.52
CA GLU A 4 -27.88 -6.12 -26.33
C GLU A 4 -26.49 -6.77 -26.45
N PRO A 5 -25.39 -6.05 -26.15
CA PRO A 5 -24.05 -6.61 -26.30
C PRO A 5 -23.85 -7.74 -25.28
N ALA A 6 -23.62 -8.96 -25.79
CA ALA A 6 -23.41 -10.14 -24.98
C ALA A 6 -22.18 -9.99 -24.07
N ALA A 7 -22.37 -10.20 -22.76
CA ALA A 7 -21.30 -10.25 -21.79
C ALA A 7 -20.22 -11.27 -22.22
N PRO A 8 -18.92 -10.97 -22.05
CA PRO A 8 -17.85 -11.85 -22.51
C PRO A 8 -17.91 -13.23 -21.83
N PRO A 9 -17.57 -14.31 -22.54
CA PRO A 9 -17.65 -15.66 -22.00
C PRO A 9 -16.69 -15.84 -20.81
N ARG A 10 -17.17 -16.48 -19.72
CA ARG A 10 -16.45 -16.75 -18.45
C ARG A 10 -15.05 -17.38 -18.58
N SER A 11 -14.70 -17.93 -19.74
CA SER A 11 -13.36 -18.46 -20.03
C SER A 11 -12.35 -17.36 -20.39
N GLN A 12 -12.78 -16.32 -21.11
CA GLN A 12 -11.96 -15.16 -21.43
C GLN A 12 -11.63 -14.37 -20.17
N ASP A 13 -12.61 -14.20 -19.28
CA ASP A 13 -12.43 -13.52 -18.01
C ASP A 13 -11.39 -14.24 -17.12
N ARG A 14 -11.52 -15.57 -16.96
CA ARG A 14 -10.51 -16.37 -16.24
C ARG A 14 -9.11 -16.34 -16.87
N ARG A 15 -8.99 -16.17 -18.19
CA ARG A 15 -7.69 -16.00 -18.84
C ARG A 15 -7.12 -14.60 -18.56
N ALA A 16 -7.95 -13.57 -18.65
CA ALA A 16 -7.56 -12.20 -18.37
C ALA A 16 -7.07 -12.03 -16.93
N LEU A 17 -7.78 -12.60 -15.94
CA LEU A 17 -7.39 -12.58 -14.53
C LEU A 17 -6.06 -13.29 -14.29
N ARG A 18 -5.84 -14.46 -14.90
CA ARG A 18 -4.56 -15.18 -14.81
C ARG A 18 -3.40 -14.38 -15.38
N SER A 19 -3.58 -13.79 -16.56
CA SER A 19 -2.56 -12.93 -17.17
C SER A 19 -2.28 -11.68 -16.32
N ARG A 20 -3.32 -11.09 -15.71
CA ARG A 20 -3.18 -9.93 -14.82
C ARG A 20 -2.34 -10.27 -13.58
N ALA A 21 -2.66 -11.38 -12.92
CA ALA A 21 -1.92 -11.87 -11.76
C ALA A 21 -0.46 -12.23 -12.11
N ALA A 22 -0.23 -12.88 -13.26
CA ALA A 22 1.12 -13.20 -13.72
C ALA A 22 1.97 -11.94 -13.97
N LEU A 23 1.39 -10.91 -14.60
CA LEU A 23 2.05 -9.63 -14.83
C LEU A 23 2.39 -8.91 -13.52
N MET A 24 1.47 -8.88 -12.55
CA MET A 24 1.70 -8.27 -11.23
C MET A 24 2.81 -9.01 -10.47
N ALA A 25 2.80 -10.35 -10.48
CA ALA A 25 3.86 -11.14 -9.85
C ALA A 25 5.23 -10.92 -10.51
N ALA A 26 5.28 -10.86 -11.84
CA ALA A 26 6.49 -10.54 -12.58
C ALA A 26 7.03 -9.13 -12.24
N ALA A 27 6.13 -8.15 -12.11
CA ALA A 27 6.46 -6.79 -11.71
C ALA A 27 7.12 -6.74 -10.32
N VAL A 28 6.50 -7.35 -9.30
CA VAL A 28 7.04 -7.39 -7.93
C VAL A 28 8.42 -8.04 -7.92
N ARG A 29 8.57 -9.19 -8.59
CA ARG A 29 9.84 -9.93 -8.64
C ARG A 29 10.95 -9.13 -9.32
N LEU A 30 10.73 -8.66 -10.55
CA LEU A 30 11.77 -7.99 -11.33
C LEU A 30 12.18 -6.65 -10.70
N VAL A 31 11.22 -5.87 -10.18
CA VAL A 31 11.51 -4.60 -9.50
C VAL A 31 12.31 -4.84 -8.21
N SER A 32 12.03 -5.92 -7.48
CA SER A 32 12.83 -6.30 -6.31
C SER A 32 14.28 -6.64 -6.66
N GLU A 33 14.49 -7.31 -7.81
CA GLU A 33 15.82 -7.76 -8.25
C GLU A 33 16.66 -6.62 -8.87
N ARG A 34 16.04 -5.73 -9.64
CA ARG A 34 16.75 -4.81 -10.56
C ARG A 34 16.38 -3.33 -10.40
N GLY A 35 15.41 -3.02 -9.55
CA GLY A 35 14.81 -1.70 -9.45
C GLY A 35 13.92 -1.33 -10.64
N THR A 36 13.28 -0.17 -10.62
CA THR A 36 12.29 0.22 -11.64
C THR A 36 12.91 0.67 -12.97
N THR A 37 14.05 1.37 -12.93
CA THR A 37 14.66 2.00 -14.12
C THR A 37 15.17 0.98 -15.13
N ALA A 38 15.58 -0.21 -14.67
CA ALA A 38 16.22 -1.23 -15.49
C ALA A 38 15.22 -2.22 -16.14
N ILE A 39 13.91 -2.02 -15.99
CA ILE A 39 12.91 -3.02 -16.42
C ILE A 39 12.13 -2.52 -17.65
N PRO A 40 12.40 -3.06 -18.83
CA PRO A 40 11.58 -2.82 -20.02
C PRO A 40 10.29 -3.65 -19.98
N VAL A 41 9.30 -3.22 -20.79
CA VAL A 41 8.03 -3.95 -20.99
C VAL A 41 8.24 -5.39 -21.45
N THR A 42 9.29 -5.66 -22.24
CA THR A 42 9.66 -7.01 -22.70
C THR A 42 9.86 -7.97 -21.55
N ASP A 43 10.72 -7.60 -20.61
CA ASP A 43 11.13 -8.47 -19.52
C ASP A 43 9.93 -8.83 -18.65
N LEU A 44 9.02 -7.87 -18.42
CA LEU A 44 7.76 -8.10 -17.70
C LEU A 44 6.86 -9.10 -18.43
N THR A 45 6.69 -8.91 -19.74
CA THR A 45 5.82 -9.77 -20.55
C THR A 45 6.39 -11.17 -20.75
N GLU A 46 7.71 -11.29 -20.90
CA GLU A 46 8.42 -12.56 -21.00
C GLU A 46 8.38 -13.32 -19.67
N ALA A 47 8.64 -12.62 -18.55
CA ALA A 47 8.56 -13.21 -17.21
C ALA A 47 7.13 -13.68 -16.84
N ALA A 48 6.11 -13.05 -17.41
CA ALA A 48 4.71 -13.40 -17.18
C ALA A 48 4.12 -14.36 -18.22
N ASP A 49 4.91 -14.76 -19.24
CA ASP A 49 4.47 -15.58 -20.38
C ASP A 49 3.21 -15.00 -21.09
N VAL A 50 3.25 -13.70 -21.40
CA VAL A 50 2.18 -12.99 -22.11
C VAL A 50 2.74 -12.10 -23.22
N SER A 51 1.88 -11.65 -24.15
CA SER A 51 2.29 -10.68 -25.15
C SER A 51 2.26 -9.25 -24.61
N ARG A 52 3.07 -8.35 -25.19
CA ARG A 52 3.03 -6.90 -24.89
C ARG A 52 1.63 -6.31 -25.07
N GLN A 53 0.87 -6.79 -26.05
CA GLN A 53 -0.50 -6.35 -26.29
C GLN A 53 -1.40 -6.62 -25.08
N VAL A 54 -1.22 -7.75 -24.39
CA VAL A 54 -2.00 -8.07 -23.18
C VAL A 54 -1.68 -7.09 -22.05
N LEU A 55 -0.40 -6.76 -21.84
CA LEU A 55 0.00 -5.77 -20.83
C LEU A 55 -0.65 -4.41 -21.13
N TYR A 56 -0.51 -3.91 -22.36
CA TYR A 56 -1.09 -2.61 -22.74
C TYR A 56 -2.62 -2.60 -22.67
N LEU A 57 -3.29 -3.69 -23.04
CA LEU A 57 -4.74 -3.81 -22.92
C LEU A 57 -5.21 -3.77 -21.46
N GLN A 58 -4.45 -4.37 -20.53
CA GLN A 58 -4.85 -4.50 -19.13
C GLN A 58 -4.43 -3.34 -18.23
N PHE A 59 -3.35 -2.64 -18.58
CA PHE A 59 -2.73 -1.64 -17.73
C PHE A 59 -2.47 -0.30 -18.43
N GLY A 60 -2.51 -0.24 -19.76
CA GLY A 60 -2.21 0.98 -20.52
C GLY A 60 -0.71 1.27 -20.63
N ASP A 61 0.05 1.14 -19.54
CA ASP A 61 1.51 1.27 -19.55
C ASP A 61 2.20 0.47 -18.42
N ARG A 62 3.53 0.50 -18.43
CA ARG A 62 4.38 -0.19 -17.46
C ARG A 62 4.20 0.34 -16.06
N ASP A 63 4.23 1.66 -15.87
CA ASP A 63 4.25 2.28 -14.55
C ASP A 63 2.89 2.09 -13.86
N VAL A 64 1.79 2.10 -14.62
CA VAL A 64 0.46 1.70 -14.12
C VAL A 64 0.46 0.23 -13.64
N LEU A 65 1.06 -0.70 -14.39
CA LEU A 65 1.22 -2.09 -13.92
C LEU A 65 1.98 -2.15 -12.60
N LEU A 66 3.09 -1.41 -12.46
CA LEU A 66 3.89 -1.44 -11.23
C LEU A 66 3.11 -0.91 -10.02
N VAL A 67 2.39 0.21 -10.19
CA VAL A 67 1.56 0.80 -9.13
C VAL A 67 0.38 -0.10 -8.76
N GLU A 68 -0.27 -0.70 -9.76
CA GLU A 68 -1.35 -1.67 -9.54
C GLU A 68 -0.83 -2.93 -8.82
N ALA A 69 0.35 -3.42 -9.16
CA ALA A 69 0.98 -4.55 -8.48
C ALA A 69 1.27 -4.22 -7.01
N ALA A 70 1.75 -3.01 -6.71
CA ALA A 70 1.99 -2.56 -5.34
C ALA A 70 0.69 -2.48 -4.52
N ALA A 71 -0.38 -1.93 -5.11
CA ALA A 71 -1.68 -1.81 -4.46
C ALA A 71 -2.34 -3.19 -4.26
N ASP A 72 -2.26 -4.06 -5.25
CA ASP A 72 -2.75 -5.44 -5.20
C ASP A 72 -2.02 -6.26 -4.12
N LEU A 73 -0.69 -6.10 -4.01
CA LEU A 73 0.11 -6.73 -2.96
C LEU A 73 -0.33 -6.30 -1.56
N VAL A 74 -0.55 -4.99 -1.33
CA VAL A 74 -1.09 -4.48 -0.06
C VAL A 74 -2.50 -5.01 0.21
N ARG A 75 -3.38 -5.04 -0.79
CA ARG A 75 -4.76 -5.55 -0.59
C ARG A 75 -4.76 -7.02 -0.16
N ARG A 76 -4.00 -7.85 -0.86
CA ARG A 76 -3.97 -9.31 -0.64
C ARG A 76 -3.32 -9.71 0.67
N GLU A 77 -2.22 -9.06 1.03
CA GLU A 77 -1.39 -9.50 2.16
C GLU A 77 -1.63 -8.69 3.44
N LEU A 78 -2.05 -7.43 3.33
CA LEU A 78 -2.19 -6.56 4.51
C LEU A 78 -3.65 -6.28 4.88
N ILE A 79 -4.46 -5.84 3.91
CA ILE A 79 -5.84 -5.40 4.22
C ILE A 79 -6.70 -6.58 4.61
N THR A 80 -6.60 -7.70 3.89
CA THR A 80 -7.32 -8.93 4.25
C THR A 80 -6.95 -9.44 5.65
N GLU A 81 -5.66 -9.45 6.02
CA GLU A 81 -5.21 -9.87 7.35
C GLU A 81 -5.69 -8.91 8.45
N ALA A 82 -5.62 -7.60 8.21
CA ALA A 82 -6.07 -6.59 9.16
C ALA A 82 -7.58 -6.71 9.44
N ASP A 83 -8.39 -6.87 8.40
CA ASP A 83 -9.85 -7.04 8.51
C ASP A 83 -10.22 -8.31 9.30
N GLU A 84 -9.48 -9.41 9.14
CA GLU A 84 -9.68 -10.65 9.89
C GLU A 84 -9.31 -10.52 11.37
N SER A 85 -8.25 -9.77 11.69
CA SER A 85 -7.79 -9.59 13.07
C SER A 85 -8.71 -8.70 13.91
N GLY A 86 -9.27 -7.65 13.30
CA GLY A 86 -10.09 -6.64 13.99
C GLY A 86 -9.34 -5.79 15.03
N ASP A 87 -8.01 -5.91 15.13
CA ASP A 87 -7.19 -5.22 16.13
C ASP A 87 -6.20 -4.25 15.45
N ALA A 88 -6.29 -2.97 15.80
CA ALA A 88 -5.43 -1.92 15.23
C ALA A 88 -3.94 -2.15 15.52
N PHE A 89 -3.61 -2.74 16.68
CA PHE A 89 -2.22 -3.05 17.03
C PHE A 89 -1.65 -4.14 16.13
N SER A 90 -2.39 -5.23 15.95
CA SER A 90 -2.05 -6.33 15.03
C SER A 90 -1.93 -5.83 13.59
N GLY A 91 -2.82 -4.95 13.15
CA GLY A 91 -2.76 -4.34 11.81
C GLY A 91 -1.48 -3.53 11.57
N VAL A 92 -1.02 -2.74 12.55
CA VAL A 92 0.24 -1.97 12.43
C VAL A 92 1.46 -2.92 12.38
N GLN A 93 1.45 -4.01 13.14
CA GLN A 93 2.53 -5.00 13.08
C GLN A 93 2.57 -5.73 11.74
N ALA A 94 1.41 -6.17 11.23
CA ALA A 94 1.29 -6.79 9.92
C ALA A 94 1.81 -5.83 8.83
N MET A 95 1.44 -4.55 8.91
CA MET A 95 1.91 -3.52 7.99
C MET A 95 3.44 -3.38 8.01
N ALA A 96 4.04 -3.29 9.20
CA ALA A 96 5.49 -3.16 9.32
C ALA A 96 6.24 -4.38 8.76
N ARG A 97 5.76 -5.59 9.07
CA ARG A 97 6.34 -6.84 8.54
C ARG A 97 6.20 -6.94 7.02
N HIS A 98 5.04 -6.55 6.48
CA HIS A 98 4.78 -6.52 5.04
C HIS A 98 5.79 -5.65 4.30
N PHE A 99 5.95 -4.40 4.73
CA PHE A 99 6.88 -3.47 4.10
C PHE A 99 8.35 -3.89 4.29
N ALA A 100 8.71 -4.53 5.40
CA ALA A 100 10.02 -5.13 5.59
C ALA A 100 10.28 -6.27 4.60
N ALA A 101 9.34 -7.21 4.47
CA ALA A 101 9.46 -8.39 3.62
C ALA A 101 9.61 -8.01 2.13
N HIS A 102 8.93 -6.94 1.71
CA HIS A 102 8.95 -6.44 0.34
C HIS A 102 9.79 -5.15 0.20
N ARG A 103 10.77 -4.93 1.07
CA ARG A 103 11.55 -3.68 1.13
C ARG A 103 12.15 -3.32 -0.23
N SER A 104 12.83 -4.25 -0.90
CA SER A 104 13.51 -3.99 -2.17
C SER A 104 12.53 -3.49 -3.23
N PHE A 105 11.33 -4.07 -3.29
CA PHE A 105 10.26 -3.64 -4.19
C PHE A 105 9.81 -2.21 -3.90
N TYR A 106 9.34 -1.96 -2.67
CA TYR A 106 8.79 -0.65 -2.32
C TYR A 106 9.85 0.46 -2.34
N ARG A 107 11.06 0.17 -1.87
CA ARG A 107 12.18 1.11 -1.94
C ARG A 107 12.47 1.51 -3.38
N ALA A 108 12.59 0.55 -4.29
CA ALA A 108 12.84 0.83 -5.70
C ALA A 108 11.74 1.70 -6.31
N MET A 109 10.48 1.40 -6.01
CA MET A 109 9.33 2.20 -6.45
C MET A 109 9.36 3.63 -5.91
N LEU A 110 9.69 3.82 -4.62
CA LEU A 110 9.80 5.13 -3.97
C LEU A 110 10.94 5.99 -4.52
N THR A 111 12.01 5.37 -5.00
CA THR A 111 13.15 6.06 -5.64
C THR A 111 13.05 6.15 -7.16
N GLY A 112 12.00 5.58 -7.74
CA GLY A 112 11.78 5.50 -9.18
C GLY A 112 10.86 6.59 -9.75
N SER A 113 10.62 6.54 -11.06
CA SER A 113 9.75 7.49 -11.77
C SER A 113 8.28 7.46 -11.33
N CYS A 114 7.83 6.34 -10.76
CA CYS A 114 6.45 6.13 -10.34
C CYS A 114 6.20 6.42 -8.84
N ALA A 115 7.18 6.97 -8.12
CA ALA A 115 7.12 7.20 -6.67
C ALA A 115 5.88 8.00 -6.22
N PHE A 116 5.57 9.10 -6.92
CA PHE A 116 4.40 9.92 -6.63
C PHE A 116 3.09 9.16 -6.85
N ALA A 117 2.97 8.46 -7.99
CA ALA A 117 1.79 7.67 -8.32
C ALA A 117 1.56 6.54 -7.31
N MET A 118 2.63 5.83 -6.92
CA MET A 118 2.56 4.79 -5.89
C MET A 118 2.11 5.36 -4.55
N THR A 119 2.77 6.43 -4.08
CA THR A 119 2.45 7.06 -2.79
C THR A 119 1.00 7.52 -2.74
N ARG A 120 0.51 8.16 -3.82
CA ARG A 120 -0.88 8.59 -3.93
C ARG A 120 -1.85 7.41 -3.87
N THR A 121 -1.57 6.32 -4.61
CA THR A 121 -2.42 5.14 -4.64
C THR A 121 -2.49 4.44 -3.29
N LEU A 122 -1.36 4.24 -2.61
CA LEU A 122 -1.33 3.59 -1.30
C LEU A 122 -1.98 4.47 -0.23
N ASN A 123 -1.74 5.78 -0.22
CA ASN A 123 -2.40 6.69 0.72
C ASN A 123 -3.93 6.67 0.54
N GLY A 124 -4.42 6.63 -0.69
CA GLY A 124 -5.86 6.50 -0.96
C GLY A 124 -6.43 5.17 -0.46
N LEU A 125 -5.69 4.08 -0.68
CA LEU A 125 -6.07 2.75 -0.22
C LEU A 125 -6.16 2.66 1.32
N PHE A 126 -5.13 3.12 2.02
CA PHE A 126 -5.12 3.16 3.49
C PHE A 126 -6.11 4.18 4.05
N GLY A 127 -6.31 5.32 3.40
CA GLY A 127 -7.33 6.30 3.79
C GLY A 127 -8.73 5.71 3.77
N ALA A 128 -9.06 4.94 2.72
CA ALA A 128 -10.33 4.23 2.65
C ALA A 128 -10.48 3.16 3.75
N ALA A 129 -9.42 2.39 4.02
CA ALA A 129 -9.42 1.38 5.09
C ALA A 129 -9.60 2.01 6.49
N ASN A 130 -8.96 3.15 6.74
CA ASN A 130 -9.00 3.83 8.03
C ASN A 130 -10.27 4.67 8.26
N ALA A 131 -11.11 4.87 7.24
CA ALA A 131 -12.31 5.72 7.36
C ALA A 131 -13.29 5.25 8.44
N LYS A 132 -13.38 3.93 8.66
CA LYS A 132 -14.17 3.36 9.75
C LYS A 132 -13.58 3.72 11.13
N THR A 133 -12.30 3.44 11.33
CA THR A 133 -11.56 3.72 12.57
C THR A 133 -11.60 5.21 12.95
N VAL A 134 -11.49 6.11 11.97
CA VAL A 134 -11.60 7.56 12.20
C VAL A 134 -12.97 7.93 12.76
N ARG A 135 -14.06 7.39 12.20
CA ARG A 135 -15.42 7.65 12.73
C ARG A 135 -15.61 7.08 14.13
N GLU A 136 -15.05 5.90 14.41
CA GLU A 136 -15.13 5.29 15.75
C GLU A 136 -14.35 6.09 16.81
N LEU A 137 -13.18 6.64 16.46
CA LEU A 137 -12.33 7.38 17.39
C LEU A 137 -12.78 8.82 17.64
N PHE A 138 -13.30 9.50 16.62
CA PHE A 138 -13.62 10.93 16.70
C PHE A 138 -15.12 11.23 16.75
N GLY A 139 -15.97 10.20 16.68
CA GLY A 139 -17.43 10.32 16.75
C GLY A 139 -18.05 10.88 15.48
N GLU A 140 -19.18 11.58 15.64
CA GLU A 140 -19.92 12.20 14.55
C GLU A 140 -19.11 13.35 13.93
N LEU A 141 -18.49 13.07 12.78
CA LEU A 141 -17.81 14.03 11.92
C LEU A 141 -18.62 14.21 10.64
N ASP A 142 -18.54 15.40 10.04
CA ASP A 142 -18.98 15.59 8.65
C ASP A 142 -18.23 14.64 7.71
N GLU A 143 -18.90 14.12 6.68
CA GLU A 143 -18.35 13.10 5.77
C GLU A 143 -17.12 13.60 5.00
N GLN A 144 -17.05 14.90 4.66
CA GLN A 144 -15.85 15.45 4.02
C GLN A 144 -14.70 15.53 5.03
N VAL A 145 -14.97 15.98 6.26
CA VAL A 145 -13.98 16.05 7.34
C VAL A 145 -13.43 14.67 7.70
N ALA A 146 -14.29 13.65 7.80
CA ALA A 146 -13.87 12.28 8.07
C ALA A 146 -12.95 11.73 6.97
N ARG A 147 -13.27 11.99 5.69
CA ARG A 147 -12.43 11.59 4.56
C ARG A 147 -11.09 12.31 4.56
N ASP A 148 -11.08 13.61 4.80
CA ASP A 148 -9.84 14.41 4.84
C ASP A 148 -8.95 13.99 6.01
N LEU A 149 -9.52 13.70 7.18
CA LEU A 149 -8.80 13.19 8.34
C LEU A 149 -8.22 11.80 8.10
N ALA A 150 -8.98 10.90 7.48
CA ALA A 150 -8.47 9.57 7.11
C ALA A 150 -7.31 9.65 6.10
N ALA A 151 -7.42 10.53 5.11
CA ALA A 151 -6.34 10.80 4.16
C ALA A 151 -5.11 11.41 4.84
N PHE A 152 -5.30 12.33 5.78
CA PHE A 152 -4.23 12.93 6.57
C PHE A 152 -3.47 11.88 7.41
N VAL A 153 -4.20 11.03 8.13
CA VAL A 153 -3.60 9.94 8.94
C VAL A 153 -2.85 8.95 8.05
N ALA A 154 -3.44 8.54 6.92
CA ALA A 154 -2.79 7.65 5.97
C ALA A 154 -1.51 8.26 5.38
N ALA A 155 -1.55 9.53 4.97
CA ALA A 155 -0.39 10.22 4.40
C ALA A 155 0.72 10.45 5.43
N GLY A 156 0.39 10.83 6.67
CA GLY A 156 1.37 10.99 7.74
C GLY A 156 2.04 9.67 8.13
N THR A 157 1.27 8.59 8.23
CA THR A 157 1.80 7.23 8.44
C THR A 157 2.69 6.81 7.27
N GLY A 158 2.21 7.03 6.03
CA GLY A 158 2.95 6.72 4.82
C GLY A 158 4.28 7.46 4.71
N ALA A 159 4.37 8.72 5.17
CA ALA A 159 5.63 9.45 5.21
C ALA A 159 6.66 8.77 6.12
N VAL A 160 6.26 8.36 7.34
CA VAL A 160 7.15 7.65 8.28
C VAL A 160 7.62 6.32 7.71
N VAL A 161 6.73 5.57 7.05
CA VAL A 161 7.06 4.29 6.39
C VAL A 161 8.00 4.51 5.21
N ASN A 162 7.75 5.52 4.39
CA ASN A 162 8.58 5.84 3.22
C ASN A 162 10.00 6.20 3.63
N ASP A 163 10.17 7.09 4.62
CA ASP A 163 11.49 7.46 5.14
C ASP A 163 12.20 6.23 5.71
N TRP A 164 11.50 5.38 6.46
CA TRP A 164 12.08 4.15 7.00
C TRP A 164 12.51 3.16 5.89
N LEU A 165 11.74 3.03 4.82
CA LEU A 165 12.09 2.18 3.67
C LEU A 165 13.29 2.73 2.88
N ILE A 166 13.38 4.05 2.73
CA ILE A 166 14.42 4.74 1.94
C ILE A 166 15.72 4.87 2.73
N ASP A 167 15.64 5.38 3.96
CA ASP A 167 16.80 5.82 4.77
C ASP A 167 17.27 4.76 5.76
N GLY A 168 16.46 3.76 6.09
CA GLY A 168 16.80 2.72 7.08
C GLY A 168 17.89 1.74 6.62
N ALA A 169 18.81 2.15 5.74
CA ALA A 169 19.85 1.31 5.16
C ALA A 169 21.23 1.86 5.53
N ASP A 170 21.69 1.59 6.75
CA ASP A 170 23.05 1.05 6.79
C ASP A 170 22.97 -0.34 6.12
N PRO A 171 23.74 -0.64 5.06
CA PRO A 171 23.77 -1.96 4.44
C PRO A 171 24.09 -3.11 5.42
N LEU A 172 24.62 -2.78 6.60
CA LEU A 172 25.00 -3.72 7.65
C LEU A 172 23.89 -4.01 8.68
N ASP A 173 22.76 -3.30 8.65
CA ASP A 173 21.65 -3.51 9.60
C ASP A 173 20.32 -3.80 8.89
N PRO A 174 19.73 -4.99 9.06
CA PRO A 174 18.40 -5.28 8.53
C PRO A 174 17.35 -4.34 9.16
N LEU A 175 16.33 -3.96 8.38
CA LEU A 175 15.19 -3.22 8.93
C LEU A 175 14.52 -4.02 10.03
N ASP A 176 14.35 -3.41 11.20
CA ASP A 176 13.56 -3.95 12.31
C ASP A 176 12.08 -3.51 12.15
N PRO A 177 11.17 -4.40 11.70
CA PRO A 177 9.75 -4.07 11.60
C PRO A 177 9.09 -3.82 12.96
N GLU A 178 9.58 -4.45 14.04
CA GLU A 178 9.08 -4.21 15.39
C GLU A 178 9.43 -2.80 15.88
N GLU A 179 10.57 -2.23 15.48
CA GLU A 179 10.90 -0.81 15.75
C GLU A 179 9.97 0.13 15.00
N LEU A 180 9.68 -0.10 13.72
CA LEU A 180 8.71 0.72 12.98
C LEU A 180 7.33 0.65 13.64
N ALA A 181 6.85 -0.55 13.95
CA ALA A 181 5.56 -0.74 14.61
C ALA A 181 5.51 0.01 15.95
N ARG A 182 6.56 -0.09 16.77
CA ARG A 182 6.68 0.63 18.04
C ARG A 182 6.65 2.15 17.85
N ARG A 183 7.34 2.69 16.86
CA ARG A 183 7.32 4.13 16.52
C ARG A 183 5.91 4.59 16.14
N LEU A 184 5.24 3.86 15.25
CA LEU A 184 3.88 4.20 14.80
C LEU A 184 2.85 4.11 15.93
N LEU A 185 2.92 3.08 16.76
CA LEU A 185 2.01 2.90 17.89
C LEU A 185 2.18 3.96 18.97
N ARG A 186 3.39 4.49 19.16
CA ARG A 186 3.63 5.64 20.05
C ARG A 186 2.98 6.94 19.56
N LEU A 187 2.64 7.05 18.28
CA LEU A 187 1.91 8.20 17.74
C LEU A 187 0.40 8.10 18.01
N ALA A 188 -0.16 6.90 18.12
CA ALA A 188 -1.61 6.71 18.30
C ALA A 188 -2.23 7.44 19.52
N PRO A 189 -1.58 7.50 20.70
CA PRO A 189 -2.07 8.28 21.85
C PRO A 189 -2.14 9.79 21.61
N VAL A 190 -1.29 10.33 20.72
CA VAL A 190 -1.27 11.78 20.40
C VAL A 190 -2.56 12.20 19.70
N PHE A 191 -3.09 11.32 18.84
CA PHE A 191 -4.33 11.56 18.10
C PHE A 191 -5.59 11.33 18.93
N THR A 192 -5.51 10.53 20.00
CA THR A 192 -6.66 10.17 20.86
C THR A 192 -6.72 10.98 22.17
N GLY A 193 -5.88 12.02 22.31
CA GLY A 193 -5.93 12.97 23.42
C GLY A 193 -5.22 12.52 24.71
N GLY A 194 -4.45 11.43 24.68
CA GLY A 194 -3.76 10.85 25.85
C GLY A 194 -2.55 11.64 26.39
N GLY A 195 -2.42 12.92 26.04
CA GLY A 195 -1.25 13.76 26.34
C GLY A 195 -1.51 14.98 27.21
N ARG A 196 -2.62 15.07 27.95
CA ARG A 196 -2.76 16.09 29.01
C ARG A 196 -2.21 15.56 30.33
N THR A 197 -0.89 15.47 30.45
CA THR A 197 -0.27 15.62 31.78
C THR A 197 -0.53 17.05 32.23
N SER A 198 -1.48 17.22 33.15
CA SER A 198 -1.72 18.49 33.82
C SER A 198 -0.41 18.96 34.48
N PRO A 199 0.10 20.18 34.22
CA PRO A 199 1.29 20.67 34.92
C PRO A 199 1.02 21.08 36.37
N ASP A 200 -0.23 21.21 36.79
CA ASP A 200 -0.58 21.69 38.13
C ASP A 200 -0.97 20.54 39.07
N GLY A 201 0.06 19.89 39.58
CA GLY A 201 0.03 19.26 40.90
C GLY A 201 0.77 20.15 41.90
N GLY A 202 0.08 21.15 42.44
CA GLY A 202 0.57 21.98 43.55
C GLY A 202 -0.44 21.97 44.69
N PRO A 203 -0.05 21.58 45.92
CA PRO A 203 -0.98 21.58 47.04
C PRO A 203 -1.15 23.01 47.58
N ARG A 204 -2.40 23.46 47.71
CA ARG A 204 -2.92 24.20 48.87
C ARG A 204 -4.44 24.30 48.81
#